data_AF-A0A7Y2UXA2-F1
#
_entry.id   AF-A0A7Y2UXA2-F1
#
_cell.length_a   1.000
_cell.length_b   1.000
_cell.length_c   1.000
_cell.angle_alpha   90.00
_cell.angle_beta   90.00
_cell.angle_gamma   90.00
#
_symmetry.space_group_name_H-M   'P 1'
#
loop_
_entity.id
_entity.type
_entity.pdbx_description
1 polymer ?
#
loop_
_entity_poly.entity_id
_entity_poly.type
_entity_poly.pdbx_seq_one_letter_code
_entity_poly.pdbx_strand_id
1 'polypeptide(L)'
;MEAHLNKILGEGLTYDDVLLVPAFSEVLPRDVNIQTKFTRNITINIPIVSAAMDTVTESKMAIAMAREGGIGVLHKNMSIEDQAVKVRKVKRAESGMILDPVTLPKDALVRDAKANMKEHSIGGIPIVDKDQKL
;
A
#
# COMPACT_ATOMS: atom_id res chain seq x y z
N MET A 1 -27.37 -12.13 48.15
CA MET A 1 -25.99 -12.04 47.61
C MET A 1 -26.03 -12.60 46.19
N GLU A 2 -26.64 -11.87 45.26
CA GLU A 2 -26.70 -12.27 43.84
C GLU A 2 -25.76 -11.35 43.06
N ALA A 3 -24.48 -11.69 43.04
CA ALA A 3 -23.46 -10.94 42.34
C ALA A 3 -23.19 -11.60 40.98
N HIS A 4 -23.59 -10.91 39.91
CA HIS A 4 -22.88 -10.86 38.61
C HIS A 4 -22.60 -12.17 37.84
N LEU A 5 -23.54 -13.11 37.77
CA LEU A 5 -23.42 -14.26 36.86
C LEU A 5 -23.32 -13.89 35.36
N ASN A 6 -23.77 -12.68 34.97
CA ASN A 6 -23.73 -12.21 33.58
C ASN A 6 -22.51 -11.33 33.22
N LYS A 7 -21.50 -11.23 34.10
CA LYS A 7 -20.32 -10.38 33.85
C LYS A 7 -19.25 -11.08 33.00
N ILE A 8 -19.17 -12.40 33.05
CA ILE A 8 -18.24 -13.21 32.26
C ILE A 8 -19.07 -13.99 31.24
N LEU A 9 -18.97 -13.58 29.97
CA LEU A 9 -19.76 -14.14 28.87
C LEU A 9 -19.19 -15.46 28.34
N GLY A 10 -17.91 -15.75 28.59
CA GLY A 10 -17.24 -16.96 28.13
C GLY A 10 -15.72 -16.85 28.23
N GLU A 11 -15.07 -17.88 27.73
CA GLU A 11 -13.61 -17.99 27.60
C GLU A 11 -13.16 -17.46 26.23
N GLY A 12 -12.06 -16.71 26.21
CA GLY A 12 -11.40 -16.27 24.99
C GLY A 12 -10.09 -17.04 24.82
N LEU A 13 -9.82 -17.54 23.62
CA LEU A 13 -8.60 -18.27 23.29
C LEU A 13 -7.65 -17.38 22.49
N THR A 14 -6.35 -17.50 22.75
CA THR A 14 -5.26 -16.91 21.96
C THR A 14 -4.57 -17.96 21.08
N TYR A 15 -3.57 -17.56 20.31
CA TYR A 15 -2.87 -18.42 19.35
C TYR A 15 -2.24 -19.66 20.00
N ASP A 16 -1.63 -19.51 21.18
CA ASP A 16 -0.92 -20.59 21.86
C ASP A 16 -1.86 -21.59 22.55
N ASP A 17 -3.16 -21.29 22.64
CA ASP A 17 -4.15 -22.16 23.27
C ASP A 17 -4.66 -23.25 22.31
N VAL A 18 -4.37 -23.15 21.00
CA VAL A 18 -4.98 -23.99 19.96
C VAL A 18 -3.99 -24.50 18.93
N LEU A 19 -4.31 -25.63 18.32
CA LEU A 19 -3.58 -26.20 17.18
C LEU A 19 -4.54 -26.51 16.04
N LEU A 20 -4.06 -26.40 14.81
CA LEU A 20 -4.78 -26.87 13.63
C LEU A 20 -4.69 -28.40 13.57
N VAL A 21 -5.84 -29.07 13.49
CA VAL A 21 -5.91 -30.52 13.30
C VAL A 21 -5.65 -30.84 11.82
N PRO A 22 -4.65 -31.68 11.49
CA PRO A 22 -4.43 -32.11 10.11
C PRO A 22 -5.65 -32.83 9.54
N ALA A 23 -5.91 -32.61 8.26
CA ALA A 23 -6.98 -33.26 7.51
C ALA A 23 -6.46 -33.82 6.18
N PHE A 24 -7.22 -34.74 5.59
CA PHE A 24 -6.94 -35.21 4.23
C PHE A 24 -6.90 -34.04 3.24
N SER A 25 -5.88 -33.99 2.39
CA SER A 25 -5.70 -32.95 1.37
C SER A 25 -5.15 -33.56 0.09
N GLU A 26 -5.75 -33.17 -1.03
CA GLU A 26 -5.23 -33.45 -2.38
C GLU A 26 -4.45 -32.25 -2.96
N VAL A 27 -4.41 -31.13 -2.24
CA VAL A 27 -3.76 -29.89 -2.67
C VAL A 27 -2.32 -29.86 -2.16
N LEU A 28 -1.37 -29.62 -3.08
CA LEU A 28 0.02 -29.39 -2.71
C LEU A 28 0.22 -27.94 -2.26
N PRO A 29 1.16 -27.66 -1.33
CA PRO A 29 1.38 -26.31 -0.81
C PRO A 29 1.60 -25.21 -1.87
N ARG A 30 2.27 -25.53 -2.97
CA ARG A 30 2.53 -24.59 -4.08
C ARG A 30 1.28 -24.24 -4.92
N ASP A 31 0.25 -25.07 -4.83
CA ASP A 31 -0.99 -24.94 -5.61
C ASP A 31 -2.10 -24.28 -4.79
N VAL A 32 -1.83 -23.91 -3.53
CA VAL A 32 -2.78 -23.20 -2.66
C VAL A 32 -2.99 -21.78 -3.14
N ASN A 33 -4.25 -21.37 -3.32
CA ASN A 33 -4.59 -19.98 -3.58
C ASN A 33 -4.63 -19.19 -2.26
N ILE A 34 -3.74 -18.20 -2.14
CA ILE A 34 -3.63 -17.31 -0.97
C ILE A 34 -4.24 -15.91 -1.21
N GLN A 35 -4.91 -15.70 -2.33
CA GLN A 35 -5.64 -14.46 -2.59
C GLN A 35 -6.81 -14.30 -1.61
N THR A 36 -7.00 -13.08 -1.11
CA THR A 36 -8.06 -12.78 -0.15
C THR A 36 -8.63 -11.37 -0.33
N LYS A 37 -9.70 -11.05 0.39
CA LYS A 37 -10.32 -9.73 0.39
C LYS A 37 -9.91 -8.93 1.62
N PHE A 38 -9.28 -7.78 1.39
CA PHE A 38 -9.00 -6.81 2.44
C PHE A 38 -10.25 -6.01 2.82
N THR A 39 -11.08 -5.66 1.83
CA THR A 39 -12.40 -5.06 2.02
C THR A 39 -13.40 -5.69 1.05
N ARG A 40 -14.68 -5.29 1.10
CA ARG A 40 -15.70 -5.74 0.13
C ARG A 40 -15.25 -5.57 -1.33
N ASN A 41 -14.47 -4.52 -1.61
CA ASN A 41 -14.09 -4.09 -2.96
C ASN A 41 -12.59 -4.18 -3.25
N ILE A 42 -11.77 -4.63 -2.29
CA ILE A 42 -10.30 -4.68 -2.45
C ILE A 42 -9.84 -6.12 -2.25
N THR A 43 -9.33 -6.71 -3.33
CA THR A 43 -8.68 -8.03 -3.32
C THR A 43 -7.16 -7.83 -3.26
N ILE A 44 -6.49 -8.63 -2.45
CA ILE A 44 -5.04 -8.68 -2.32
C ILE A 44 -4.56 -10.10 -2.65
N ASN A 45 -3.33 -10.21 -3.17
CA ASN A 45 -2.79 -11.49 -3.64
C ASN A 45 -2.28 -12.38 -2.50
N ILE A 46 -1.91 -11.78 -1.36
CA ILE A 46 -1.50 -12.49 -0.14
C ILE A 46 -2.24 -11.91 1.08
N PRO A 47 -2.49 -12.69 2.14
CA PRO A 47 -3.22 -12.22 3.32
C PRO A 47 -2.32 -11.47 4.30
N ILE A 48 -1.50 -10.53 3.81
CA ILE A 48 -0.53 -9.77 4.62
C ILE A 48 -0.75 -8.27 4.46
N VAL A 49 -0.85 -7.58 5.60
CA VAL A 49 -1.05 -6.14 5.69
C VAL A 49 -0.02 -5.53 6.64
N SER A 50 0.63 -4.44 6.25
CA SER A 50 1.56 -3.74 7.15
C SER A 50 0.84 -2.78 8.09
N ALA A 51 1.30 -2.72 9.33
CA ALA A 51 0.68 -1.91 10.37
C ALA A 51 0.81 -0.40 10.09
N ALA A 52 -0.22 0.37 10.45
CA ALA A 52 -0.27 1.83 10.29
C ALA A 52 0.54 2.60 11.34
N MET A 53 1.83 2.26 11.47
CA MET A 53 2.77 2.82 12.45
C MET A 53 3.88 3.58 11.74
N ASP A 54 4.35 4.67 12.34
CA ASP A 54 5.42 5.53 11.78
C ASP A 54 6.75 4.81 11.60
N THR A 55 7.05 3.88 12.50
CA THR A 55 8.24 3.02 12.44
C THR A 55 8.09 1.83 11.50
N VAL A 56 6.90 1.61 10.92
CA VAL A 56 6.62 0.42 10.10
C VAL A 56 6.31 0.81 8.65
N THR A 57 5.31 1.67 8.42
CA THR A 57 4.76 1.87 7.07
C THR A 57 4.79 3.32 6.62
N GLU A 58 5.84 3.68 5.89
CA GLU A 58 5.87 4.83 4.97
C GLU A 58 5.70 4.39 3.50
N SER A 59 5.85 5.32 2.55
CA SER A 59 5.72 5.02 1.11
C SER A 59 6.60 3.86 0.66
N LYS A 60 7.83 3.74 1.19
CA LYS A 60 8.76 2.67 0.78
C LYS A 60 8.20 1.28 1.12
N MET A 61 7.72 1.10 2.36
CA MET A 61 7.12 -0.15 2.81
C MET A 61 5.81 -0.42 2.07
N ALA A 62 4.96 0.59 1.89
CA ALA A 62 3.70 0.40 1.16
C ALA A 62 3.91 -0.02 -0.31
N ILE A 63 4.95 0.50 -0.98
CA ILE A 63 5.32 0.06 -2.34
C ILE A 63 5.84 -1.39 -2.31
N ALA A 64 6.72 -1.73 -1.36
CA ALA A 64 7.24 -3.09 -1.24
C ALA A 64 6.12 -4.12 -0.97
N MET A 65 5.23 -3.81 -0.02
CA MET A 65 4.07 -4.65 0.28
C MET A 65 3.18 -4.87 -0.93
N ALA A 66 2.89 -3.82 -1.71
CA ALA A 66 2.08 -3.93 -2.91
C ALA A 66 2.74 -4.82 -3.98
N ARG A 67 4.07 -4.74 -4.14
CA ARG A 67 4.84 -5.58 -5.08
C ARG A 67 4.79 -7.07 -4.73
N GLU A 68 4.87 -7.38 -3.45
CA GLU A 68 4.72 -8.75 -2.95
C GLU A 68 3.24 -9.21 -2.96
N GLY A 69 2.31 -8.35 -3.39
CA GLY A 69 0.89 -8.66 -3.51
C GLY A 69 0.05 -8.40 -2.27
N GLY A 70 0.64 -7.83 -1.22
CA GLY A 70 -0.05 -7.39 -0.02
C GLY A 70 -0.55 -5.95 -0.11
N ILE A 71 -0.84 -5.34 1.04
CA ILE A 71 -1.25 -3.94 1.13
C ILE A 71 -0.59 -3.24 2.32
N GLY A 72 -0.11 -2.01 2.11
CA GLY A 72 0.45 -1.19 3.16
C GLY A 72 -0.49 -0.07 3.59
N VAL A 73 -0.66 0.10 4.90
CA VAL A 73 -1.46 1.20 5.48
C VAL A 73 -0.52 2.27 6.03
N LEU A 74 -0.57 3.48 5.45
CA LEU A 74 0.26 4.59 5.94
C LEU A 74 -0.21 5.04 7.32
N HIS A 75 0.74 5.29 8.21
CA HIS A 75 0.45 5.90 9.51
C HIS A 75 -0.05 7.34 9.37
N LYS A 76 -0.64 7.86 10.45
CA LYS A 76 -1.19 9.24 10.54
C LYS A 76 -0.35 10.21 11.37
N ASN A 77 0.86 9.80 11.77
CA ASN A 77 1.77 10.65 12.55
C ASN A 77 2.54 11.61 11.64
N MET A 78 1.81 12.45 10.89
CA MET A 78 2.29 13.48 9.97
C MET A 78 1.14 14.43 9.60
N SER A 79 1.43 15.51 8.87
CA SER A 79 0.38 16.40 8.33
C SER A 79 -0.48 15.69 7.27
N ILE A 80 -1.67 16.23 6.99
CA ILE A 80 -2.55 15.71 5.95
C ILE A 80 -1.85 15.80 4.58
N GLU A 81 -1.14 16.90 4.36
CA GLU A 81 -0.39 17.19 3.14
C GLU A 81 0.73 16.16 2.93
N ASP A 82 1.50 15.86 3.97
CA ASP A 82 2.58 14.87 3.91
C ASP A 82 2.03 13.47 3.65
N GLN A 83 0.93 13.10 4.29
CA GLN A 83 0.30 11.81 4.07
C GLN A 83 -0.18 11.68 2.61
N ALA A 84 -0.79 12.73 2.06
CA ALA A 84 -1.21 12.78 0.67
C ALA A 84 -0.03 12.68 -0.31
N VAL A 85 1.12 13.30 0.00
CA VAL A 85 2.37 13.13 -0.78
C VAL A 85 2.84 11.68 -0.74
N LYS A 86 2.83 11.05 0.45
CA LYS A 86 3.21 9.64 0.60
C LYS A 86 2.31 8.71 -0.18
N VAL A 87 0.98 8.94 -0.18
CA VAL A 87 0.01 8.20 -1.00
C VAL A 87 0.30 8.39 -2.50
N ARG A 88 0.48 9.63 -2.96
CA ARG A 88 0.81 9.94 -4.37
C ARG A 88 2.06 9.18 -4.83
N LYS A 89 3.09 9.11 -3.98
CA LYS A 89 4.32 8.38 -4.27
C LYS A 89 4.06 6.88 -4.48
N VAL A 90 3.24 6.25 -3.64
CA VAL A 90 2.87 4.83 -3.79
C VAL A 90 2.11 4.60 -5.09
N LYS A 91 1.11 5.45 -5.38
CA LYS A 91 0.29 5.30 -6.61
C LYS A 91 1.09 5.49 -7.90
N ARG A 92 2.14 6.33 -7.88
CA ARG A 92 3.01 6.57 -9.04
C ARG A 92 4.11 5.53 -9.24
N ALA A 93 4.37 4.65 -8.27
CA ALA A 93 5.52 3.75 -8.29
C ALA A 93 5.53 2.72 -9.43
N GLU A 94 4.35 2.31 -9.93
CA GLU A 94 4.20 1.31 -11.00
C GLU A 94 3.17 1.70 -12.07
N SER A 95 2.81 2.98 -12.17
CA SER A 95 1.92 3.44 -13.22
C SER A 95 2.63 3.38 -14.57
N GLY A 96 2.39 2.33 -15.37
CA GLY A 96 2.86 2.21 -16.76
C GLY A 96 2.32 3.31 -17.69
N MET A 97 1.28 4.02 -17.27
CA MET A 97 0.79 5.27 -17.86
C MET A 97 0.50 6.25 -16.72
N ILE A 98 1.20 7.38 -16.68
CA ILE A 98 1.05 8.39 -15.61
C ILE A 98 -0.17 9.25 -15.94
N LEU A 99 -1.23 9.14 -15.14
CA LEU A 99 -2.30 10.14 -15.09
C LEU A 99 -1.71 11.42 -14.46
N ASP A 100 -1.74 12.53 -15.20
CA ASP A 100 -1.08 13.81 -14.90
C ASP A 100 0.45 13.71 -14.78
N PRO A 101 1.17 13.55 -15.91
CA PRO A 101 2.63 13.58 -15.90
C PRO A 101 3.15 14.94 -15.44
N VAL A 102 4.32 14.93 -14.82
CA VAL A 102 5.06 16.19 -14.60
C VAL A 102 5.55 16.65 -15.97
N THR A 103 5.09 17.81 -16.40
CA THR A 103 5.43 18.41 -17.70
C THR A 103 6.23 19.69 -17.54
N LEU A 104 6.97 20.07 -18.56
CA LEU A 104 7.65 21.37 -18.63
C LEU A 104 7.23 22.17 -19.87
N PRO A 105 7.20 23.51 -19.80
CA PRO A 105 6.92 24.34 -20.95
C PRO A 105 8.11 24.36 -21.94
N LYS A 106 7.85 24.75 -23.19
CA LYS A 106 8.85 24.79 -24.28
C LYS A 106 10.06 25.70 -24.00
N ASP A 107 9.92 26.67 -23.11
CA ASP A 107 10.96 27.62 -22.70
C ASP A 107 11.70 27.21 -21.41
N ALA A 108 11.37 26.05 -20.82
CA ALA A 108 12.04 25.54 -19.63
C ALA A 108 13.51 25.20 -19.89
N LEU A 109 14.36 25.41 -18.89
CA LEU A 109 15.78 25.11 -19.01
C LEU A 109 16.04 23.63 -18.68
N VAL A 110 17.12 23.09 -19.26
CA VAL A 110 17.56 21.70 -19.00
C VAL A 110 17.84 21.45 -17.50
N ARG A 111 18.24 22.48 -16.74
CA ARG A 111 18.43 22.37 -15.29
C ARG A 111 17.11 22.06 -14.56
N ASP A 112 16.00 22.63 -15.03
CA ASP A 112 14.69 22.45 -14.42
C ASP A 112 14.18 21.04 -14.69
N ALA A 113 14.44 20.52 -15.90
CA ALA A 113 14.19 19.12 -16.24
C ALA A 113 14.98 18.17 -15.33
N LYS A 114 16.30 18.37 -15.20
CA LYS A 114 17.15 17.52 -14.34
C LYS A 114 16.71 17.55 -12.87
N ALA A 115 16.31 18.71 -12.36
CA ALA A 115 15.80 18.84 -10.99
C ALA A 115 14.52 18.01 -10.79
N ASN A 116 13.53 18.17 -11.67
CA ASN A 116 12.27 17.44 -11.62
C ASN A 116 12.46 15.92 -11.79
N MET A 117 13.34 15.49 -12.71
CA MET A 117 13.67 14.08 -12.90
C MET A 117 14.24 13.45 -11.61
N LYS A 118 15.12 14.19 -10.91
CA LYS A 118 15.70 13.74 -9.64
C LYS A 118 14.67 13.70 -8.51
N GLU A 119 13.85 14.74 -8.39
CA GLU A 119 12.83 14.86 -7.34
C GLU A 119 11.76 13.78 -7.45
N HIS A 120 11.27 13.54 -8.67
CA HIS A 120 10.20 12.59 -8.93
C HIS A 120 10.68 11.19 -9.32
N SER A 121 12.00 10.99 -9.45
CA SER A 121 12.60 9.71 -9.86
C SER A 121 12.05 9.20 -11.20
N ILE A 122 11.95 10.09 -12.18
CA ILE A 122 11.40 9.81 -13.53
C ILE A 122 12.48 9.93 -14.62
N GLY A 123 12.42 9.04 -15.60
CA GLY A 123 13.41 8.96 -16.70
C GLY A 123 13.16 9.93 -17.86
N GLY A 124 11.99 10.57 -17.92
CA GLY A 124 11.65 11.53 -18.97
C GLY A 124 10.55 12.48 -18.54
N ILE A 125 10.55 13.67 -19.13
CA ILE A 125 9.57 14.73 -18.88
C ILE A 125 8.96 15.15 -20.21
N PRO A 126 7.65 15.03 -20.39
CA PRO A 126 6.97 15.58 -21.56
C PRO A 126 7.07 17.10 -21.59
N ILE A 127 7.39 17.67 -22.76
CA ILE A 127 7.38 19.11 -23.00
C ILE A 127 6.04 19.47 -23.61
N VAL A 128 5.34 20.45 -23.04
CA VAL A 128 4.01 20.88 -23.48
C VAL A 128 3.99 22.37 -23.84
N ASP A 129 3.08 22.75 -24.73
CA ASP A 129 2.76 24.14 -25.03
C ASP A 129 1.77 24.75 -24.00
N LYS A 130 1.35 26.00 -24.26
CA LYS A 130 0.42 26.74 -23.40
C LYS A 130 -0.96 26.10 -23.31
N ASP A 131 -1.33 25.27 -24.29
CA ASP A 131 -2.61 24.57 -24.36
C ASP A 131 -2.49 23.11 -23.83
N GLN A 132 -1.38 22.78 -23.14
CA GLN A 132 -1.09 21.45 -22.59
C GLN A 132 -0.97 20.35 -23.68
N LYS A 133 -0.61 20.73 -24.91
CA LYS A 133 -0.31 19.78 -25.99
C LYS A 133 1.18 19.55 -26.14
N LEU A 134 1.55 18.32 -26.50
CA LEU A 134 2.93 17.91 -26.81
C LEU A 134 3.45 18.61 -28.06
#